data_AF-A0A503PAU4-F1
#
_entry.id   AF-A0A503PAU4-F1
#
_cell.length_a   1.000
_cell.length_b   1.000
_cell.length_c   1.000
_cell.angle_alpha   90.00
_cell.angle_beta   90.00
_cell.angle_gamma   90.00
#
_symmetry.space_group_name_H-M   'P 1'
#
loop_
_entity.id
_entity.type
_entity.pdbx_description
1 polymer ?
#
loop_
_entity_poly.entity_id
_entity_poly.type
_entity_poly.pdbx_seq_one_letter_code
_entity_poly.pdbx_strand_id
1 'polypeptide(L)' 'MAPRRAEELLSYLTGLAPVGEPVVIRRDVAMADLRIGNANTYYQCLRHLVDGRFVRRVNTGVVVVLRRPEEFA' A
#
# COMPACT_ATOMS: atom_id res chain seq x y z
N MET A 1 10.16 -5.02 10.07
CA MET A 1 9.32 -5.61 9.00
C MET A 1 10.18 -5.77 7.76
N ALA A 2 9.94 -6.79 6.92
CA ALA A 2 10.68 -6.96 5.68
C ALA A 2 10.22 -5.90 4.64
N PRO A 3 11.09 -5.00 4.15
CA PRO A 3 10.72 -3.91 3.25
C PRO A 3 10.02 -4.38 1.97
N ARG A 4 10.35 -5.59 1.49
CA ARG A 4 9.78 -6.22 0.30
C ARG A 4 8.24 -6.33 0.29
N ARG A 5 7.61 -6.58 1.45
CA ARG A 5 6.13 -6.67 1.51
C ARG A 5 5.44 -5.32 1.42
N ALA A 6 6.07 -4.26 1.91
CA ALA A 6 5.56 -2.91 1.75
C ALA A 6 5.69 -2.45 0.29
N GLU A 7 6.80 -2.78 -0.36
CA GLU A 7 7.02 -2.53 -1.78
C GLU A 7 5.98 -3.25 -2.67
N GLU A 8 5.70 -4.54 -2.41
CA GLU A 8 4.64 -5.29 -3.10
C GLU A 8 3.28 -4.62 -2.95
N LEU A 9 2.95 -4.16 -1.73
CA LEU A 9 1.71 -3.42 -1.48
C LEU A 9 1.69 -2.08 -2.23
N LEU A 10 2.80 -1.34 -2.28
CA LEU A 10 2.88 -0.09 -3.02
C LEU A 10 2.69 -0.32 -4.53
N SER A 11 3.32 -1.36 -5.08
CA SER A 11 3.19 -1.75 -6.48
C SER A 11 1.75 -2.11 -6.84
N TYR A 12 1.07 -2.87 -5.98
CA TYR A 12 -0.36 -3.16 -6.12
C TYR A 12 -1.20 -1.89 -6.16
N LEU A 13 -0.96 -0.93 -5.25
CA LEU A 13 -1.71 0.33 -5.22
C LEU A 13 -1.48 1.18 -6.47
N THR A 14 -0.25 1.24 -7.00
CA THR A 14 0.04 1.92 -8.26
C THR A 14 -0.57 1.24 -9.49
N GLY A 15 -0.85 -0.07 -9.40
CA GLY A 15 -1.59 -0.79 -10.44
C GLY A 15 -3.09 -0.48 -10.44
N LEU A 16 -3.64 -0.03 -9.30
CA LEU A 16 -5.06 0.32 -9.18
C LEU A 16 -5.37 1.75 -9.64
N ALA A 17 -4.46 2.70 -9.41
CA ALA A 17 -4.59 4.06 -9.92
C ALA A 17 -3.21 4.73 -10.09
N PRO A 18 -3.12 5.78 -10.93
CA PRO A 18 -1.92 6.59 -11.06
C PRO A 18 -1.48 7.23 -9.73
N VAL A 19 -0.19 7.57 -9.63
CA VAL A 19 0.33 8.39 -8.52
C VAL A 19 -0.37 9.75 -8.51
N GLY A 20 -0.79 10.19 -7.32
CA GLY A 20 -1.55 11.42 -7.09
C GLY A 20 -3.06 11.21 -7.03
N GLU A 21 -3.58 10.08 -7.52
CA GLU A 21 -5.00 9.76 -7.49
C GLU A 21 -5.41 8.97 -6.24
N PRO A 22 -6.65 9.12 -5.76
CA PRO A 22 -7.18 8.33 -4.66
C PRO A 22 -7.48 6.90 -5.11
N VAL A 23 -6.95 5.94 -4.36
CA VAL A 23 -7.19 4.50 -4.47
C VAL A 23 -8.10 4.05 -3.35
N VAL A 24 -9.22 3.42 -3.72
CA VAL A 24 -10.08 2.71 -2.77
C VAL A 24 -9.51 1.30 -2.57
N ILE A 25 -9.12 0.99 -1.33
CA ILE A 25 -8.56 -0.31 -0.98
C ILE A 25 -9.62 -1.18 -0.30
N ARG A 26 -9.96 -2.29 -0.96
CA ARG A 26 -10.64 -3.42 -0.31
C ARG A 26 -9.58 -4.31 0.32
N ARG A 27 -9.44 -4.24 1.65
CA ARG A 27 -8.37 -4.93 2.40
C ARG A 27 -8.36 -6.44 2.14
N ASP A 28 -9.53 -7.06 2.18
CA ASP A 28 -9.76 -8.48 1.91
C ASP A 28 -9.27 -8.89 0.52
N VAL A 29 -9.61 -8.11 -0.51
CA VAL A 29 -9.16 -8.34 -1.88
C VAL A 29 -7.65 -8.15 -1.99
N ALA A 30 -7.12 -7.03 -1.49
CA ALA A 30 -5.68 -6.75 -1.53
C ALA A 30 -4.86 -7.81 -0.77
N MET A 31 -5.36 -8.31 0.36
CA MET A 31 -4.72 -9.38 1.11
C MET A 31 -4.75 -10.71 0.35
N ALA A 32 -5.85 -11.03 -0.33
CA ALA A 32 -5.94 -12.24 -1.16
C ALA A 32 -4.98 -12.17 -2.37
N ASP A 33 -4.98 -11.05 -3.10
CA ASP A 33 -4.15 -10.83 -4.28
C ASP A 33 -2.66 -10.88 -3.93
N LEU A 34 -2.26 -10.27 -2.82
CA LEU A 34 -0.88 -10.25 -2.33
C LEU A 34 -0.51 -11.49 -1.51
N ARG A 35 -1.44 -12.44 -1.35
CA ARG A 35 -1.30 -13.65 -0.52
C ARG A 35 -0.82 -13.32 0.90
N ILE A 36 -1.33 -12.23 1.48
CA ILE A 36 -1.07 -11.82 2.85
C ILE A 36 -2.08 -12.53 3.77
N GLY A 37 -1.66 -13.64 4.38
CA GLY A 37 -2.50 -14.43 5.29
C GLY A 37 -2.73 -13.80 6.67
N ASN A 38 -2.12 -12.64 6.98
CA ASN A 38 -2.20 -12.00 8.28
C ASN A 38 -2.52 -10.50 8.16
N ALA A 39 -3.65 -10.08 8.75
CA ALA A 39 -4.09 -8.69 8.74
C ALA A 39 -3.07 -7.75 9.43
N ASN A 40 -2.37 -8.22 10.46
CA ASN A 40 -1.34 -7.42 11.12
C ASN A 40 -0.19 -7.07 10.17
N THR A 41 0.26 -8.04 9.35
CA THR A 41 1.28 -7.80 8.33
C THR A 41 0.84 -6.74 7.33
N TYR A 42 -0.42 -6.79 6.88
CA TYR A 42 -0.99 -5.76 6.00
C TYR A 42 -0.96 -4.37 6.66
N TYR A 43 -1.39 -4.24 7.91
CA TYR A 43 -1.38 -2.96 8.61
C TYR A 43 0.03 -2.43 8.85
N GLN A 44 0.99 -3.29 9.14
CA GLN A 44 2.39 -2.90 9.26
C GLN A 44 2.95 -2.41 7.92
N CYS A 45 2.63 -3.09 6.80
CA CYS A 45 2.97 -2.64 5.45
C CYS A 45 2.40 -1.26 5.16
N LEU A 46 1.09 -1.10 5.34
CA LEU A 46 0.42 0.17 5.11
C LEU A 46 0.97 1.29 6.02
N ARG A 47 1.30 0.98 7.27
CA ARG A 47 1.92 1.94 8.19
C ARG A 47 3.30 2.36 7.70
N HIS A 48 4.13 1.41 7.28
CA HIS A 48 5.46 1.70 6.75
C HIS A 48 5.39 2.60 5.51
N LEU A 49 4.43 2.37 4.61
CA LEU A 49 4.20 3.23 3.44
C LEU A 49 3.78 4.66 3.83
N VAL A 50 2.96 4.80 4.86
CA VAL A 50 2.53 6.12 5.37
C VAL A 50 3.70 6.85 6.04
N ASP A 51 4.42 6.16 6.92
CA ASP A 51 5.56 6.73 7.65
C ASP A 51 6.69 7.15 6.68
N GLY A 52 6.90 6.36 5.61
CA GLY A 52 7.84 6.65 4.53
C GLY A 52 7.34 7.68 3.49
N ARG A 53 6.14 8.24 3.67
CA ARG A 53 5.51 9.20 2.73
C ARG A 53 5.34 8.66 1.30
N PHE A 54 5.23 7.34 1.14
CA PHE A 54 4.90 6.71 -0.14
C PHE A 54 3.40 6.75 -0.44
N VAL A 55 2.58 6.73 0.61
CA VAL A 55 1.13 6.88 0.51
C VAL A 55 0.62 7.83 1.59
N ARG A 56 -0.50 8.50 1.31
CA ARG A 56 -1.23 9.31 2.29
C ARG A 56 -2.62 8.73 2.48
N ARG A 57 -3.02 8.46 3.72
CA ARG A 57 -4.41 8.12 4.03
C ARG A 57 -5.30 9.35 3.90
N VAL A 58 -6.40 9.21 3.18
CA VAL A 58 -7.41 10.28 3.01
C VAL A 58 -8.70 9.94 3.75
N ASN A 59 -9.08 8.65 3.76
CA ASN A 59 -10.21 8.16 4.54
C ASN A 59 -10.00 6.68 4.89
N THR A 60 -10.92 6.10 5.66
CA THR A 60 -10.96 4.66 5.93
C THR A 60 -11.04 3.89 4.61
N GLY A 61 -10.02 3.07 4.33
CA GLY A 61 -9.94 2.31 3.08
C GLY A 61 -9.63 3.16 1.85
N VAL A 62 -9.22 4.42 1.99
CA VAL A 62 -8.84 5.29 0.86
C VAL A 62 -7.47 5.89 1.09
N VAL A 63 -6.56 5.69 0.14
CA VAL A 63 -5.21 6.26 0.15
C VAL A 63 -4.92 6.98 -1.15
N VAL A 64 -4.00 7.92 -1.13
CA VAL A 64 -3.38 8.50 -2.32
C VAL A 64 -1.94 8.02 -2.38
N VAL A 65 -1.53 7.45 -3.50
CA VAL A 65 -0.13 7.09 -3.72
C VAL A 65 0.65 8.36 -4.06
N LEU A 66 1.74 8.63 -3.33
CA LEU A 66 2.55 9.83 -3.48
C LEU A 66 3.84 9.57 -4.27
N ARG A 67 4.36 8.35 -4.21
CA ARG A 67 5.66 7.95 -4.79
C ARG A 67 5.58 6.55 -5.38
N ARG A 68 6.45 6.27 -6.34
CA ARG A 68 6.50 4.96 -7.03
C ARG A 68 7.30 3.93 -6.22
N PRO A 69 7.08 2.62 -6.45
CA PRO A 69 7.92 1.55 -5.90
C PRO A 69 9.39 1.69 -6.26
N GLU A 70 9.72 2.34 -7.37
CA GLU A 70 11.11 2.62 -7.78
C GLU A 70 11.85 3.52 -6.79
N GLU A 71 11.11 4.32 -6.00
CA GLU A 71 11.65 5.23 -4.98
C GLU A 71 11.80 4.55 -3.60
N PHE A 72 11.58 3.23 -3.50
CA PHE A 72 11.67 2.47 -2.25
C PHE A 72 13.10 2.05 -1.86
N ALA A 73 14.09 2.40 -2.70
CA ALA A 73 15.51 2.06 -2.56
C ALA A 73 16.27 2.90 -1.53
#